data_AF-G3NSG1-F1
#
_entry.id   AF-G3NSG1-F1
#
_cell.length_a   1.000
_cell.length_b   1.000
_cell.length_c   1.000
_cell.angle_alpha   90.00
_cell.angle_beta   90.00
_cell.angle_gamma   90.00
#
_symmetry.space_group_name_H-M   'P 1'
#
loop_
_entity.id
_entity.type
_entity.pdbx_description
1 polymer ?
#
loop_
_entity_poly.entity_id
_entity_poly.type
_entity_poly.pdbx_seq_one_letter_code
_entity_poly.pdbx_strand_id
1 'polypeptide(L)' 'NCRIEYQRTNRSKKTKPCMYDPGQTCYSENTQSQAAWICAKPFKVICIFIAFTGTDYRLVQKVCPDHNFQTEQNQQHFG' A
#
# COMPACT_ATOMS: atom_id res chain seq x y z
N ASN A 1 7.88 -7.05 13.75
CA ASN A 1 6.98 -8.14 14.19
C ASN A 1 5.53 -7.78 13.90
N CYS A 2 5.18 -7.59 12.64
CA CYS A 2 3.80 -7.37 12.21
C CYS A 2 3.43 -8.46 11.21
N ARG A 3 2.22 -8.99 11.30
CA ARG A 3 1.68 -9.96 10.35
C ARG A 3 0.24 -9.62 10.01
N ILE A 4 -0.22 -10.04 8.85
CA ILE A 4 -1.62 -9.89 8.44
C ILE A 4 -2.46 -10.83 9.31
N GLU A 5 -3.48 -10.28 9.95
CA GLU A 5 -4.49 -11.05 10.69
C GLU A 5 -5.73 -11.29 9.83
N TYR A 6 -6.15 -10.25 9.10
CA TYR A 6 -7.30 -10.30 8.21
C TYR A 6 -6.99 -9.53 6.93
N GLN A 7 -7.48 -10.06 5.82
CA GLN A 7 -7.52 -9.35 4.55
C GLN A 7 -8.75 -9.77 3.76
N ARG A 8 -9.37 -8.80 3.10
CA ARG A 8 -10.45 -9.03 2.16
C ARG A 8 -10.31 -8.07 1.00
N THR A 9 -10.40 -8.62 -0.21
CA THR A 9 -10.38 -7.85 -1.45
C THR A 9 -11.59 -8.24 -2.29
N ASN A 10 -12.40 -7.25 -2.65
CA ASN A 10 -13.47 -7.39 -3.62
C ASN A 10 -13.01 -6.75 -4.93
N ARG A 11 -13.07 -7.49 -6.03
CA ARG A 11 -12.64 -7.04 -7.35
C ARG A 11 -13.77 -7.23 -8.35
N SER A 12 -14.01 -6.21 -9.16
CA SER A 12 -14.96 -6.26 -10.28
C SER A 12 -14.31 -5.72 -11.54
N LYS A 13 -14.47 -6.44 -12.65
CA LYS A 13 -13.92 -6.07 -13.95
C LYS A 13 -15.05 -5.98 -14.97
N LYS A 14 -15.14 -4.84 -15.64
CA LYS A 14 -16.06 -4.61 -16.75
C LYS A 14 -15.26 -4.50 -18.04
N THR A 15 -15.57 -5.35 -18.99
CA THR A 15 -14.89 -5.42 -20.29
C THR A 15 -15.82 -4.88 -21.37
N LYS A 16 -15.29 -4.09 -22.29
CA LYS A 16 -16.03 -3.54 -23.44
C LYS A 16 -15.08 -3.30 -24.62
N PRO A 17 -15.58 -3.26 -25.86
CA PRO A 17 -14.78 -2.75 -26.98
C PRO A 17 -14.22 -1.35 -26.66
N CYS A 18 -12.98 -1.09 -27.07
CA CYS A 18 -12.39 0.23 -26.91
C CYS A 18 -13.15 1.25 -27.76
N MET A 19 -13.21 2.50 -27.29
CA MET A 19 -13.98 3.56 -27.98
C MET A 19 -13.36 3.94 -29.33
N TYR A 20 -12.03 4.02 -29.39
CA TYR A 20 -11.27 4.45 -30.58
C TYR A 20 -10.89 3.31 -31.52
N ASP A 21 -10.91 2.06 -31.04
CA ASP A 21 -10.64 0.86 -31.84
C ASP A 21 -11.58 -0.27 -31.39
N PRO A 22 -12.74 -0.45 -32.04
CA PRO A 22 -13.69 -1.50 -31.70
C PRO A 22 -13.15 -2.93 -31.88
N GLY A 23 -12.06 -3.12 -32.64
CA GLY A 23 -11.37 -4.41 -32.76
C GLY A 23 -10.56 -4.76 -31.50
N GLN A 24 -10.27 -3.77 -30.66
CA GLN A 24 -9.57 -3.93 -29.39
C GLN A 24 -10.56 -4.03 -28.22
N THR A 25 -10.21 -4.85 -27.23
CA THR A 25 -10.98 -4.99 -25.99
C THR A 25 -10.34 -4.17 -24.86
N CYS A 26 -11.11 -3.26 -24.28
CA CYS A 26 -10.73 -2.44 -23.13
C CYS A 26 -11.43 -2.94 -21.85
N TYR A 27 -10.87 -2.60 -20.70
CA TYR A 27 -11.48 -2.95 -19.42
C TYR A 27 -11.36 -1.82 -18.39
N SER A 28 -12.32 -1.77 -17.48
CA SER A 28 -12.27 -0.96 -16.27
C SER A 28 -12.40 -1.89 -15.06
N GLU A 29 -11.56 -1.67 -14.07
CA GLU A 29 -11.49 -2.48 -12.87
C GLU A 29 -11.73 -1.63 -11.63
N ASN A 30 -12.59 -2.13 -10.75
CA ASN A 30 -12.82 -1.54 -9.44
C ASN A 30 -12.45 -2.57 -8.37
N THR A 31 -11.49 -2.20 -7.52
CA THR A 31 -10.94 -3.04 -6.46
C THR A 31 -11.06 -2.31 -5.13
N GLN A 32 -11.70 -2.96 -4.16
CA GLN A 32 -11.83 -2.49 -2.78
C GLN A 32 -11.19 -3.50 -1.85
N SER A 33 -10.19 -3.07 -1.07
CA SER A 33 -9.44 -3.92 -0.16
C SER A 33 -9.49 -3.39 1.26
N GLN A 34 -9.54 -4.31 2.23
CA GLN A 34 -9.45 -4.08 3.66
C GLN A 34 -8.43 -5.05 4.24
N ALA A 35 -7.56 -4.58 5.13
CA ALA A 35 -6.60 -5.43 5.83
C ALA A 35 -6.40 -4.97 7.26
N ALA A 36 -6.19 -5.92 8.17
CA ALA A 36 -5.81 -5.69 9.55
C ALA A 36 -4.47 -6.39 9.82
N TRP A 37 -3.56 -5.66 10.46
CA TRP A 37 -2.23 -6.15 10.82
C TRP A 37 -2.11 -6.20 12.32
N ILE A 38 -1.65 -7.32 12.84
CA ILE A 38 -1.32 -7.47 14.26
C ILE A 38 0.19 -7.36 14.44
N CYS A 39 0.60 -6.44 15.32
CA CYS A 39 2.00 -6.20 15.65
C CYS A 39 2.29 -6.55 17.11
N ALA A 40 3.35 -7.30 17.36
CA ALA A 40 3.80 -7.62 18.72
C ALA A 40 4.67 -6.50 19.31
N LYS A 41 4.46 -6.18 20.59
CA LYS A 41 5.33 -5.28 21.36
C LYS A 41 6.65 -5.98 21.76
N PRO A 42 7.74 -5.21 22.02
CA PRO A 42 7.85 -3.75 21.91
C PRO A 42 7.78 -3.30 20.45
N PHE A 43 7.06 -2.21 20.19
CA PHE A 43 6.89 -1.70 18.82
C PHE A 43 8.22 -1.11 18.33
N LYS A 44 8.63 -1.50 17.13
CA LYS A 44 9.67 -0.82 16.33
C LYS A 44 8.99 0.13 15.35
N VAL A 45 9.72 1.09 14.76
CA VAL A 45 9.22 1.98 13.70
C VAL A 45 8.48 1.16 12.65
N ILE A 46 7.21 1.49 12.43
CA ILE A 46 6.39 0.89 11.37
C ILE A 46 6.48 1.79 10.15
N CYS A 47 6.66 1.18 8.99
CA CYS A 47 6.62 1.87 7.71
C CYS A 47 5.53 1.26 6.83
N ILE A 48 4.83 2.10 6.09
CA ILE A 48 3.85 1.72 5.09
C ILE A 48 4.54 1.76 3.73
N PHE A 49 4.45 0.64 3.00
CA PHE A 49 4.93 0.55 1.63
C PHE A 49 3.75 0.58 0.67
N ILE A 50 3.76 1.53 -0.27
CA ILE A 50 2.73 1.69 -1.29
C ILE A 50 3.38 1.47 -2.65
N ALA A 51 2.87 0.50 -3.40
CA ALA A 51 3.26 0.26 -4.78
C ALA A 51 2.04 0.46 -5.69
N PHE A 52 2.21 1.32 -6.69
CA PHE A 52 1.22 1.57 -7.72
C PHE A 52 1.79 1.21 -9.08
N THR A 53 1.03 0.42 -9.85
CA THR A 53 1.36 0.04 -11.22
C THR A 53 0.14 0.32 -12.09
N GLY A 54 0.20 1.43 -12.83
CA GLY A 54 -0.75 1.74 -13.89
C GLY A 54 -0.23 1.27 -15.25
N THR A 55 -0.98 1.60 -16.31
CA THR A 55 -0.58 1.38 -17.70
C THR A 55 0.63 2.23 -18.09
N ASP A 56 0.65 3.49 -17.64
CA ASP A 56 1.60 4.49 -18.11
C ASP A 56 2.65 4.87 -17.07
N TYR A 57 2.38 4.59 -15.79
CA TYR A 57 3.24 4.99 -14.68
C TYR A 57 3.37 3.90 -13.61
N ARG A 58 4.53 3.88 -12.97
CA ARG A 58 4.82 3.06 -11.80
C ARG A 58 5.36 3.95 -10.69
N LEU A 59 4.91 3.70 -9.46
CA LEU A 59 5.32 4.46 -8.29
C LEU A 59 5.52 3.50 -7.12
N VAL A 60 6.59 3.73 -6.35
CA VAL A 60 6.86 3.06 -5.09
C VAL A 60 7.16 4.11 -4.03
N GLN A 61 6.55 3.98 -2.86
CA GLN A 61 6.74 4.90 -1.75
C GLN A 61 6.83 4.12 -0.44
N LYS A 62 7.79 4.52 0.39
CA LYS A 62 7.92 4.05 1.77
C LYS A 62 7.70 5.24 2.70
N VAL A 63 6.68 5.17 3.53
CA VAL A 63 6.33 6.20 4.51
C VAL A 63 6.53 5.65 5.91
N CYS A 64 7.34 6.29 6.72
CA CYS A 64 7.63 5.89 8.10
C CYS A 64 7.29 7.07 9.04
N PRO A 65 6.08 7.12 9.62
CA PRO A 65 5.63 8.29 10.39
C PRO A 65 6.55 8.61 11.60
N ASP A 66 7.03 7.59 12.29
CA ASP A 66 7.81 7.75 13.53
C ASP A 66 9.33 7.65 13.32
N HIS A 67 9.81 7.73 12.09
CA HIS A 67 11.25 7.60 11.81
C HIS A 67 12.07 8.69 12.52
N ASN A 68 11.54 9.91 12.63
CA ASN A 68 12.25 11.03 13.26
C ASN A 68 12.21 11.00 14.80
N PHE A 69 11.21 10.37 15.41
CA PHE A 69 11.13 10.23 16.87
C PHE A 69 12.26 9.36 17.44
N GLN A 70 12.74 8.38 16.66
CA GLN A 70 13.89 7.57 17.10
C GLN A 70 15.20 8.33 17.04
N THR A 71 15.37 9.26 16.10
CA THR A 71 16.55 10.13 16.04
C THR A 71 16.64 11.04 17.26
N GLU A 72 15.50 11.56 17.75
CA GLU A 72 15.43 12.40 18.96
C GLU A 72 15.61 11.59 20.26
N GLN A 73 15.02 10.40 20.36
CA GLN A 73 15.22 9.52 21.53
C GLN A 73 16.67 9.05 21.68
N ASN A 74 17.39 8.82 20.57
CA ASN A 74 18.82 8.49 20.62
C ASN A 74 19.71 9.68 21.02
N GLN A 75 19.22 10.92 20.91
CA GLN A 75 19.93 12.11 21.41
C GLN A 75 19.68 12.38 22.89
N GLN A 76 18.53 11.96 23.43
CA GLN A 76 18.20 12.12 24.86
C GLN A 76 18.82 11.05 25.78
N HIS A 77 19.41 9.99 25.24
CA HIS A 77 20.11 8.96 26.03
C HIS A 77 21.61 9.24 26.22
N PHE A 78 22.09 10.40 25.76
CA PHE A 78 23.47 10.89 25.93
C PHE A 78 23.53 12.27 26.62
N GLY A 79 22.48 12.67 27.34
CA GLY A 79 22.43 13.89 28.17
C GLY A 79 22.36 13.57 29.65
#